data_AF-A0A4Y9NLJ5-F1
#
_entry.id   AF-A0A4Y9NLJ5-F1
#
_cell.length_a   1.000
_cell.length_b   1.000
_cell.length_c   1.000
_cell.angle_alpha   90.00
_cell.angle_beta   90.00
_cell.angle_gamma   90.00
#
_symmetry.space_group_name_H-M   'P 1'
#
loop_
_entity.id
_entity.type
_entity.pdbx_description
1 polymer ?
#
loop_
_entity_poly.entity_id
_entity_poly.type
_entity_poly.pdbx_seq_one_letter_code
_entity_poly.pdbx_strand_id
1 'polypeptide(L)' 'RDLRVRDLGGGTARVEIDAGRVPEVAARPDLLAAVAGFERVELDPRGFRSGSMNELLPDPVRYR' A
#
# COMPACT_ATOMS: atom_id res chain seq x y z
N ARG A 1 7.43 11.23 5.13
CA ARG A 1 6.66 10.37 6.05
C ARG A 1 5.56 9.84 5.19
N ASP A 2 5.67 8.58 4.78
CA ASP A 2 5.10 8.14 3.52
C ASP A 2 3.97 7.14 3.78
N LEU A 3 2.90 7.29 3.02
CA LEU A 3 1.70 6.46 3.09
C LEU A 3 1.13 6.26 1.69
N ARG A 4 0.74 5.03 1.38
CA ARG A 4 0.02 4.68 0.16
C ARG A 4 -1.11 3.72 0.51
N VAL A 5 -2.28 3.96 -0.06
CA VAL A 5 -3.34 2.95 -0.17
C VAL A 5 -3.33 2.46 -1.61
N ARG A 6 -3.11 1.16 -1.80
CA ARG A 6 -3.06 0.52 -3.11
C ARG A 6 -4.26 -0.40 -3.26
N ASP A 7 -5.12 -0.10 -4.23
CA ASP A 7 -6.16 -1.02 -4.66
C ASP A 7 -5.51 -2.23 -5.36
N LEU A 8 -5.82 -3.44 -4.90
CA LEU A 8 -5.35 -4.70 -5.46
C LEU A 8 -6.39 -5.37 -6.38
N GLY A 9 -7.55 -4.76 -6.55
CA GLY A 9 -8.73 -5.38 -7.16
C GLY A 9 -9.42 -6.37 -6.21
N GLY A 10 -10.56 -6.90 -6.65
CA GLY A 10 -11.33 -7.89 -5.88
C GLY A 10 -11.76 -7.40 -4.50
N GLY A 11 -12.02 -6.09 -4.36
CA GLY A 11 -12.43 -5.49 -3.10
C GLY A 11 -11.33 -5.43 -2.03
N THR A 12 -10.05 -5.63 -2.38
CA THR A 12 -8.95 -5.60 -1.42
C THR A 12 -8.06 -4.37 -1.60
N ALA A 13 -7.80 -3.65 -0.51
CA ALA A 13 -6.79 -2.60 -0.45
C ALA A 13 -5.58 -3.02 0.41
N ARG A 14 -4.40 -2.54 0.03
CA ARG A 14 -3.17 -2.65 0.81
C ARG A 14 -2.67 -1.27 1.22
N VAL A 15 -2.47 -1.10 2.52
CA VAL A 15 -1.90 0.08 3.14
C VAL A 15 -0.39 -0.14 3.32
N GLU A 16 0.40 0.78 2.79
CA GLU A 16 1.86 0.83 2.94
C GLU A 16 2.21 2.10 3.73
N ILE A 17 2.97 1.98 4.82
CA ILE A 17 3.44 3.12 5.64
C ILE A 17 4.92 2.97 5.96
N ASP A 18 5.62 4.03 6.37
CA ASP A 18 7.01 3.96 6.84
C ASP A 18 7.27 2.69 7.70
N ALA A 19 8.28 1.89 7.35
CA ALA A 19 8.50 0.58 7.96
C ALA A 19 8.60 0.62 9.50
N GLY A 20 9.21 1.66 10.06
CA GLY A 20 9.32 1.85 11.53
C GLY A 20 7.97 2.08 12.24
N ARG A 21 6.89 2.36 11.50
CA ARG A 21 5.54 2.59 12.03
C ARG A 21 4.62 1.38 11.88
N VAL A 22 5.04 0.36 11.12
CA VAL A 22 4.24 -0.85 10.89
C VAL A 22 3.82 -1.53 12.20
N PRO A 23 4.71 -1.73 13.21
CA PRO A 23 4.30 -2.35 14.47
C PRO A 23 3.25 -1.53 15.23
N GLU A 24 3.37 -0.20 15.21
CA GLU A 24 2.44 0.70 15.89
C GLU A 24 1.04 0.64 15.26
N VAL A 25 0.96 0.64 13.92
CA VAL A 25 -0.33 0.58 13.21
C VAL A 25 -0.92 -0.83 13.25
N ALA A 26 -0.09 -1.88 13.21
CA ALA A 26 -0.55 -3.25 13.40
C ALA A 26 -1.21 -3.46 14.77
N ALA A 27 -0.76 -2.74 15.81
CA ALA A 27 -1.37 -2.76 17.14
C ALA A 27 -2.65 -1.90 17.26
N ARG A 28 -3.02 -1.13 16.23
CA ARG A 28 -4.20 -0.25 16.20
C ARG A 28 -5.06 -0.54 14.95
N PRO A 29 -5.79 -1.66 14.92
CA PRO A 29 -6.61 -2.06 13.76
C PRO A 29 -7.71 -1.05 13.40
N ASP A 30 -8.15 -0.22 14.35
CA ASP A 30 -9.08 0.90 14.13
C ASP A 30 -8.56 1.90 13.09
N LEU A 31 -7.23 2.07 12.97
CA LEU A 31 -6.64 2.94 11.96
C LEU A 31 -6.84 2.40 10.54
N LEU A 32 -6.84 1.08 10.34
CA LEU A 32 -7.11 0.48 9.03
C LEU A 32 -8.58 0.59 8.65
N ALA A 33 -9.49 0.60 9.64
CA ALA A 33 -10.92 0.77 9.41
C ALA A 33 -11.29 2.14 8.82
N ALA A 34 -10.41 3.14 8.92
CA ALA A 34 -10.57 4.43 8.26
C ALA A 34 -10.47 4.32 6.72
N VAL A 35 -9.87 3.25 6.18
CA VAL A 35 -9.84 2.96 4.74
C VAL A 35 -11.11 2.19 4.38
N ALA A 36 -12.16 2.93 4.03
CA ALA A 36 -13.46 2.37 3.69
C ALA A 36 -13.60 2.05 2.18
N GLY A 37 -14.68 1.34 1.83
CA GLY A 37 -15.02 1.01 0.44
C GLY A 37 -14.39 -0.28 -0.12
N PHE A 38 -13.61 -0.99 0.70
CA PHE A 38 -13.02 -2.28 0.39
C PHE A 38 -13.60 -3.36 1.31
N GLU A 39 -13.77 -4.57 0.79
CA GLU A 39 -14.14 -5.76 1.58
C GLU A 39 -13.03 -6.12 2.58
N ARG A 40 -11.78 -5.87 2.18
CA ARG A 40 -10.60 -6.19 2.99
C ARG A 40 -9.53 -5.10 2.88
N VAL A 41 -8.97 -4.72 4.02
CA VAL A 41 -7.83 -3.81 4.11
C VAL A 41 -6.69 -4.52 4.82
N GLU A 42 -5.52 -4.54 4.19
CA GLU A 42 -4.31 -5.16 4.73
C GLU A 42 -3.22 -4.12 4.97
N LEU A 43 -2.44 -4.28 6.04
CA LEU A 43 -1.20 -3.54 6.22
C LEU A 43 -0.03 -4.34 5.61
N ASP A 44 0.78 -3.72 4.76
CA ASP A 44 2.01 -4.34 4.24
C ASP A 44 3.07 -4.43 5.36
N PRO A 45 3.47 -5.63 5.82
CA PRO A 45 4.45 -5.79 6.90
C PRO A 45 5.83 -5.26 6.53
N ARG A 46 6.12 -5.09 5.24
CA ARG A 46 7.39 -4.56 4.73
C ARG A 46 7.40 -3.03 4.64
N GLY A 47 6.27 -2.37 4.92
CA GLY A 47 6.13 -0.91 4.90
C GLY A 47 6.21 -0.27 3.50
N PHE A 48 6.14 1.04 3.45
CA PHE A 48 6.24 1.83 2.23
C PHE A 48 7.61 1.64 1.57
N ARG A 49 7.57 1.38 0.26
CA ARG A 49 8.75 1.28 -0.58
C ARG A 49 8.49 2.15 -1.80
N SER A 50 9.35 3.15 -2.00
CA SER A 50 9.14 4.18 -3.03
C SER A 50 9.01 3.60 -4.43
N GLY A 51 9.53 2.39 -4.69
CA GLY A 51 9.24 1.65 -5.91
C GLY A 51 9.45 2.49 -7.17
N SER A 52 10.46 3.36 -7.19
CA SER A 52 10.92 4.06 -8.38
C SER A 52 11.73 3.09 -9.24
N MET A 53 11.07 2.03 -9.72
CA MET A 53 11.61 1.14 -10.75
C MET A 53 10.53 0.73 -11.76
N ASN A 54 9.60 1.65 -12.07
CA ASN A 54 8.94 1.64 -13.38
C ASN A 54 9.86 2.24 -14.48
N GLU A 55 11.03 2.77 -14.15
CA GLU A 55 12.02 3.27 -15.13
C GLU A 55 12.91 2.17 -15.74
N LEU A 56 12.74 0.91 -15.36
CA LEU A 56 13.40 -0.25 -16.00
C LEU A 56 12.38 -1.24 -16.58
N LEU A 57 11.25 -0.76 -17.10
CA LEU A 57 10.53 -1.51 -18.11
C LEU A 57 11.23 -1.23 -19.45
N PRO A 58 11.72 -2.26 -20.17
CA PRO A 58 12.35 -2.06 -21.47
C PRO A 58 11.38 -1.56 -22.55
N ASP A 59 10.09 -1.39 -22.25
CA ASP A 59 9.11 -0.87 -23.19
C ASP A 59 8.00 -0.02 -22.50
N PRO A 60 8.21 1.30 -22.36
CA PRO A 60 7.24 2.23 -21.78
C PRO A 60 6.11 2.65 -22.74
N VAL A 61 6.09 2.17 -23.99
CA VAL A 61 5.13 2.64 -25.01
C VAL A 61 3.81 1.87 -24.97
N ARG A 62 3.74 0.71 -24.32
CA ARG A 62 2.55 -0.17 -24.38
C ARG A 62 1.39 0.22 -23.46
N TYR A 63 1.57 1.21 -22.59
CA TYR A 63 0.53 1.69 -21.66
C TYR A 63 0.30 3.20 -21.73
N ARG A 64 0.56 3.81 -22.89
CA ARG A 64 0.21 5.20 -23.16
C ARG A 64 -1.08 5.31 -23.93
#